data_AF-A0A8B6FJP7-F1
#
_entry.id   AF-A0A8B6FJP7-F1
#
_cell.length_a   1.000
_cell.length_b   1.000
_cell.length_c   1.000
_cell.angle_alpha   90.00
_cell.angle_beta   90.00
_cell.angle_gamma   90.00
#
_symmetry.space_group_name_H-M   'P 1'
#
loop_
_entity.id
_entity.type
_entity.pdbx_description
1 polymer ?
#
loop_
_entity_poly.entity_id
_entity_poly.type
_entity_poly.pdbx_seq_one_letter_code
_entity_poly.pdbx_strand_id
1 'polypeptide(L)'
;MVMPNLYGNIVDNLAAGLVGGAGVVPGESYSRDSAMFEQGARHAFADAVGRNIANPTAVLLSGCNMLKHIHLDYHAKVIEDAVHRVIKSAKVSLFFGKERQQIP
;
A
#
# COMPACT_ATOMS: atom_id res chain seq x y z
N MET A 1 -6.78 3.45 -15.80
CA MET A 1 -6.94 2.67 -17.05
C MET A 1 -7.99 1.60 -16.79
N VAL A 2 -8.82 1.25 -17.78
CA VAL A 2 -9.76 0.12 -17.66
C VAL A 2 -9.18 -1.05 -18.45
N MET A 3 -9.02 -2.19 -17.80
CA MET A 3 -8.43 -3.38 -18.41
C MET A 3 -9.13 -4.65 -17.90
N PRO A 4 -9.16 -5.74 -18.70
CA PRO A 4 -9.54 -7.05 -18.22
C PRO A 4 -8.61 -7.53 -17.10
N ASN A 5 -9.10 -8.42 -16.22
CA ASN A 5 -8.41 -8.86 -14.99
C ASN A 5 -6.91 -9.19 -15.19
N LEU A 6 -6.59 -10.02 -16.20
CA LEU A 6 -5.21 -10.43 -16.46
C LEU A 6 -4.30 -9.25 -16.83
N TYR A 7 -4.71 -8.42 -17.78
CA TYR A 7 -3.91 -7.27 -18.23
C TYR A 7 -3.80 -6.21 -17.14
N GLY A 8 -4.88 -5.99 -16.38
CA GLY A 8 -4.87 -5.12 -15.22
C GLY A 8 -3.83 -5.56 -14.20
N ASN A 9 -3.77 -6.86 -13.88
CA ASN A 9 -2.80 -7.38 -12.92
C ASN A 9 -1.34 -7.27 -13.41
N ILE A 10 -1.09 -7.47 -14.71
CA ILE A 10 0.27 -7.29 -15.28
C ILE A 10 0.71 -5.83 -15.16
N VAL A 11 -0.15 -4.89 -15.57
CA VAL A 11 0.16 -3.46 -15.52
C VAL A 11 0.30 -2.96 -14.09
N ASP A 12 -0.54 -3.44 -13.18
CA ASP A 12 -0.50 -3.09 -11.76
C ASP A 12 0.80 -3.52 -11.09
N ASN A 13 1.26 -4.76 -11.32
CA ASN A 13 2.56 -5.22 -10.82
C ASN A 13 3.73 -4.41 -11.39
N LEU A 14 3.68 -4.04 -12.68
CA LEU A 14 4.71 -3.21 -13.31
C LEU A 14 4.73 -1.80 -12.71
N ALA A 15 3.56 -1.19 -12.54
CA ALA A 15 3.41 0.13 -11.94
C ALA A 15 3.88 0.13 -10.47
N ALA A 16 3.49 -0.90 -9.70
CA ALA A 16 3.96 -1.09 -8.33
C ALA A 16 5.47 -1.22 -8.25
N GLY A 17 6.09 -1.99 -9.15
CA GLY A 17 7.55 -2.09 -9.25
C GLY A 17 8.24 -0.74 -9.51
N LEU A 18 7.63 0.14 -10.32
CA LEU A 18 8.18 1.45 -10.66
C LEU A 18 8.17 2.43 -9.46
N VAL A 19 7.15 2.37 -8.60
CA VAL A 19 6.95 3.34 -7.51
C VAL A 19 7.54 2.92 -6.15
N GLY A 20 8.24 1.79 -6.09
CA GLY A 20 8.90 1.31 -4.86
C GLY A 20 8.41 -0.04 -4.33
N GLY A 21 7.57 -0.74 -5.10
CA GLY A 21 7.09 -2.09 -4.81
C GLY A 21 5.69 -2.14 -4.20
N ALA A 22 5.14 -3.35 -4.10
CA ALA A 22 3.76 -3.56 -3.66
C ALA A 22 3.50 -3.20 -2.18
N GLY A 23 4.54 -2.99 -1.37
CA GLY A 23 4.44 -2.59 0.05
C GLY A 23 4.11 -1.11 0.27
N VAL A 24 4.07 -0.29 -0.79
CA VAL A 24 3.68 1.14 -0.71
C VAL A 24 2.43 1.48 -1.53
N VAL A 25 1.90 0.53 -2.31
CA VAL A 25 0.75 0.76 -3.19
C VAL A 25 -0.54 0.30 -2.48
N PRO A 26 -1.53 1.18 -2.29
CA PRO A 26 -2.84 0.79 -1.78
C PRO A 26 -3.67 0.09 -2.86
N GLY A 27 -4.56 -0.81 -2.44
CA GLY A 27 -5.45 -1.59 -3.30
C GLY A 27 -6.90 -1.52 -2.83
N GLU A 28 -7.82 -1.54 -3.78
CA GLU A 28 -9.25 -1.37 -3.53
C GLU A 28 -10.06 -2.24 -4.49
N SER A 29 -11.03 -2.97 -3.95
CA SER A 29 -11.94 -3.83 -4.69
C SER A 29 -13.38 -3.43 -4.39
N TYR A 30 -14.11 -2.99 -5.41
CA TYR A 30 -15.48 -2.52 -5.27
C TYR A 30 -16.49 -3.55 -5.78
N SER A 31 -17.56 -3.72 -5.03
CA SER A 31 -18.78 -4.44 -5.42
C SER A 31 -19.99 -3.51 -5.26
N ARG A 32 -21.18 -3.99 -5.64
CA ARG A 32 -22.43 -3.22 -5.50
C ARG A 32 -22.76 -2.92 -4.04
N ASP A 33 -22.53 -3.90 -3.16
CA ASP A 33 -22.99 -3.87 -1.78
C ASP A 33 -21.86 -3.65 -0.77
N SER A 34 -20.60 -3.68 -1.22
CA SER A 34 -19.43 -3.64 -0.34
C SER A 34 -18.18 -3.17 -1.07
N ALA A 35 -17.26 -2.55 -0.34
CA ALA A 35 -15.92 -2.20 -0.81
C ALA A 35 -14.89 -2.83 0.13
N MET A 36 -13.84 -3.41 -0.44
CA MET A 36 -12.73 -4.01 0.29
C MET A 36 -11.45 -3.23 0.02
N PHE A 37 -10.80 -2.80 1.10
CA PHE A 37 -9.56 -2.02 1.07
C PHE A 37 -8.43 -2.90 1.56
N GLU A 38 -7.45 -3.15 0.70
CA GLU A 38 -6.35 -4.08 0.94
C GLU A 38 -5.03 -3.50 0.41
N GLN A 39 -3.91 -4.15 0.70
CA GLN A 39 -2.65 -3.77 0.05
C GLN A 39 -2.68 -4.21 -1.42
N GLY A 40 -2.07 -3.44 -2.33
CA GLY A 40 -2.03 -3.80 -3.76
C GLY A 40 -1.33 -5.14 -4.05
N ALA A 41 -0.56 -5.65 -3.08
CA ALA A 41 0.02 -6.98 -3.13
C ALA A 41 -1.03 -8.08 -2.88
N ARG A 42 -1.31 -8.90 -3.90
CA ARG A 42 -2.10 -10.14 -3.73
C ARG A 42 -1.36 -11.26 -2.99
N HIS A 43 -0.03 -11.18 -2.92
CA HIS A 43 0.79 -12.22 -2.31
C HIS A 43 1.14 -11.87 -0.86
N ALA A 44 0.76 -12.74 0.07
CA ALA A 44 1.19 -12.62 1.45
C ALA A 44 2.70 -12.86 1.53
N PHE A 45 3.44 -11.88 2.05
CA PHE A 45 4.87 -12.01 2.30
C PHE A 45 5.11 -12.88 3.55
N ALA A 46 4.84 -14.19 3.42
CA ALA A 46 4.83 -15.16 4.52
C ALA A 46 6.16 -15.20 5.30
N ASP A 47 7.28 -14.97 4.62
CA ASP A 47 8.62 -14.93 5.22
C ASP A 47 8.83 -13.76 6.20
N ALA A 48 7.98 -12.72 6.18
CA ALA A 48 8.05 -11.59 7.11
C ALA A 48 7.20 -11.75 8.38
N VAL A 49 6.39 -12.82 8.48
CA VAL A 49 5.54 -13.04 9.65
C VAL A 49 6.42 -13.14 10.91
N GLY A 50 6.08 -12.35 11.93
CA GLY A 50 6.80 -12.31 13.20
C GLY A 50 8.15 -11.58 13.18
N ARG A 51 8.57 -11.00 12.04
CA ARG A 51 9.89 -10.35 11.91
C ARG A 51 9.87 -8.83 11.98
N ASN A 52 8.69 -8.20 12.02
CA ASN A 52 8.52 -6.74 12.04
C ASN A 52 9.33 -6.00 10.94
N ILE A 53 9.40 -6.60 9.76
CA ILE A 53 10.12 -6.07 8.59
C ILE A 53 9.19 -5.57 7.48
N ALA A 54 7.88 -5.84 7.60
CA ALA A 54 6.90 -5.44 6.59
C ALA A 54 6.70 -3.92 6.61
N ASN A 55 6.50 -3.34 5.42
CA ASN A 55 6.17 -1.92 5.30
C ASN A 55 4.65 -1.74 5.51
N PRO A 56 4.20 -1.03 6.57
CA PRO A 56 2.77 -0.83 6.81
C PRO A 56 2.13 0.25 5.92
N THR A 57 2.93 0.94 5.09
CA THR A 57 2.47 2.12 4.31
C THR A 57 1.29 1.78 3.40
N ALA A 58 1.35 0.69 2.62
CA ALA A 58 0.25 0.29 1.75
C ALA A 58 -1.06 0.11 2.52
N VAL A 59 -1.04 -0.58 3.66
CA VAL A 59 -2.23 -0.83 4.48
C VAL A 59 -2.77 0.48 5.09
N LEU A 60 -1.89 1.36 5.56
CA LEU A 60 -2.31 2.67 6.10
C LEU A 60 -2.98 3.53 5.03
N LEU A 61 -2.42 3.58 3.83
CA LEU A 61 -2.99 4.32 2.71
C LEU A 61 -4.33 3.72 2.24
N SER A 62 -4.45 2.39 2.20
CA SER A 62 -5.73 1.73 1.92
C SER A 62 -6.78 2.06 2.99
N GLY A 63 -6.37 2.14 4.26
CA GLY A 63 -7.23 2.62 5.36
C GLY A 63 -7.66 4.07 5.19
N CYS A 64 -6.78 4.96 4.72
CA CYS A 64 -7.17 6.33 4.37
C CYS A 64 -8.22 6.36 3.26
N ASN A 65 -8.08 5.51 2.25
CA ASN A 65 -9.05 5.43 1.16
C ASN A 65 -10.39 4.87 1.63
N MET A 66 -10.38 3.91 2.56
CA MET A 66 -11.58 3.45 3.25
C MET A 66 -12.27 4.59 3.99
N LEU A 67 -11.52 5.40 4.76
CA LEU A 67 -12.07 6.55 5.49
C LEU A 67 -12.68 7.58 4.53
N LYS A 68 -12.04 7.85 3.38
CA LYS A 68 -12.62 8.70 2.32
C LYS A 68 -13.91 8.10 1.75
N HIS A 69 -13.96 6.78 1.56
CA HIS A 69 -15.14 6.09 1.06
C HIS A 69 -16.36 6.22 2.00
N ILE A 70 -16.14 6.32 3.32
CA ILE A 70 -17.20 6.55 4.31
C ILE A 70 -17.36 8.03 4.73
N HIS A 71 -16.86 8.97 3.92
CA HIS A 71 -16.95 10.42 4.13
C HIS A 71 -16.29 10.95 5.41
N LEU A 72 -15.24 10.27 5.88
CA LEU A 72 -14.39 10.70 7.00
C LEU A 72 -13.09 11.35 6.51
N ASP A 73 -13.22 12.33 5.61
CA ASP A 73 -12.10 12.97 4.92
C ASP A 73 -11.09 13.62 5.87
N TYR A 74 -11.55 14.21 6.97
CA TYR A 74 -10.69 14.82 7.97
C TYR A 74 -9.73 13.78 8.57
N HIS A 75 -10.25 12.64 8.99
CA HIS A 75 -9.45 11.56 9.59
C HIS A 75 -8.50 10.93 8.57
N ALA A 76 -8.98 10.72 7.34
CA ALA A 76 -8.15 10.24 6.24
C ALA A 76 -6.95 11.15 6.01
N LYS A 77 -7.19 12.47 5.95
CA LYS A 77 -6.15 13.47 5.68
C LYS A 77 -5.10 13.54 6.79
N VAL A 78 -5.52 13.46 8.06
CA VAL A 78 -4.57 13.45 9.19
C VAL A 78 -3.60 12.27 9.10
N ILE A 79 -4.11 11.07 8.77
CA ILE A 79 -3.29 9.86 8.64
C ILE A 79 -2.40 9.95 7.40
N GLU A 80 -2.96 10.34 6.26
CA GLU A 80 -2.23 10.49 5.00
C GLU A 80 -1.08 11.50 5.12
N ASP A 81 -1.32 12.65 5.76
CA ASP A 81 -0.29 13.66 6.00
C ASP A 81 0.81 13.13 6.94
N ALA A 82 0.44 12.34 7.96
CA ALA A 82 1.42 11.73 8.86
C ALA A 82 2.31 10.71 8.11
N VAL A 83 1.71 9.85 7.28
CA VAL A 83 2.42 8.89 6.44
C VAL A 83 3.36 9.61 5.47
N HIS A 84 2.88 10.64 4.77
CA HIS A 84 3.70 11.44 3.86
C HIS A 84 4.87 12.15 4.56
N ARG A 85 4.68 12.63 5.79
CA ARG A 85 5.79 13.22 6.58
C ARG A 85 6.87 12.18 6.89
N VAL A 86 6.48 10.95 7.25
CA VAL A 86 7.42 9.87 7.56
C VAL A 86 8.21 9.48 6.31
N ILE A 87 7.53 9.31 5.17
CA ILE A 87 8.17 9.00 3.88
C ILE A 87 9.17 10.11 3.50
N LYS A 88 8.78 11.39 3.62
CA LYS A 88 9.68 12.54 3.36
C LYS A 88 10.89 12.57 4.29
N SER A 89 10.75 12.10 5.52
CA SER A 89 11.85 12.03 6.50
C SER A 89 12.79 10.84 6.31
N ALA A 90 12.63 10.05 5.23
CA ALA A 90 13.39 8.84 4.90
C ALA A 90 13.37 7.72 5.97
N LYS A 91 12.52 7.82 7.00
CA LYS A 91 12.32 6.79 8.04
C LYS A 91 11.41 5.66 7.56
N VAL A 92 11.72 5.07 6.41
CA VAL A 92 10.88 4.08 5.75
C VAL A 92 11.53 2.70 5.80
N SER A 93 10.77 1.70 6.23
CA SER A 93 11.18 0.30 6.16
C SER A 93 11.00 -0.21 4.73
N LEU A 94 12.04 -0.12 3.90
CA LEU A 94 12.06 -0.75 2.58
C LEU A 94 12.67 -2.15 2.70
N PHE A 95 11.94 -3.16 2.24
CA PHE A 95 12.45 -4.52 2.09
C PHE A 95 12.64 -4.82 0.60
N PHE A 96 13.86 -4.57 0.10
CA PHE A 96 14.30 -4.97 -1.23
C PHE A 96 15.24 -6.16 -1.04
N GLY A 97 14.75 -7.37 -1.31
CA GLY A 97 15.58 -8.60 -1.39
C GLY A 97 16.53 -8.86 -0.22
N LYS A 98 16.12 -9.70 0.74
CA LYS A 98 16.95 -10.28 1.83
C LYS A 98 17.70 -9.32 2.77
N GLU A 99 17.85 -8.03 2.49
CA GLU A 99 18.55 -7.08 3.35
C GLU A 99 17.68 -5.87 3.71
N ARG A 100 17.75 -5.50 5.00
CA ARG A 100 17.07 -4.34 5.56
C ARG A 100 17.93 -3.11 5.28
N GLN A 101 17.66 -2.39 4.19
CA GLN A 101 18.33 -1.10 3.97
C GLN A 101 17.62 -0.02 4.76
N GLN A 102 18.25 0.36 5.88
CA GLN A 102 17.90 1.56 6.62
C GLN A 102 18.48 2.73 5.82
N ILE A 103 17.61 3.49 5.16
CA ILE A 103 18.01 4.71 4.45
C ILE A 103 18.55 5.68 5.53
N PRO A 104 19.77 6.26 5.36
CA PRO A 104 20.36 7.18 6.33
C PRO A 104 19.52 8.45 6.54
#